data_AF-A0A366DAG4-F1
#
_entry.id   AF-A0A366DAG4-F1
#
_cell.length_a   1.000
_cell.length_b   1.000
_cell.length_c   1.000
_cell.angle_alpha   90.00
_cell.angle_beta   90.00
_cell.angle_gamma   90.00
#
_symmetry.space_group_name_H-M   'P 1'
#
loop_
_entity.id
_entity.type
_entity.pdbx_description
1 polymer ?
#
loop_
_entity_poly.entity_id
_entity_poly.type
_entity_poly.pdbx_seq_one_letter_code
_entity_poly.pdbx_strand_id
1 'polypeptide(L)'
;MFVAASKPAGLRQRRNKTTTRATLRPVSNPTIPDLPDHVGWHPAVLSWWEDCWSSPMAPEWTESDRHTLFLAARLMQQVWDDRTSAASRVTSATEARHLLRECGLTPMARRTLQWEIERGEAAEERTTTRRAGRRPSAAPDPREAMRQVT
;
A
#
# COMPACT_ATOMS: atom_id res chain seq x y z
N MET A 1 -3.74 0.57 -51.06
CA MET A 1 -3.99 -0.04 -49.74
C MET A 1 -2.64 -0.23 -49.06
N PHE A 2 -2.23 0.65 -48.15
CA PHE A 2 -0.92 0.58 -47.48
C PHE A 2 -1.06 -0.17 -46.15
N VAL A 3 -0.33 -1.27 -46.00
CA VAL A 3 -0.26 -2.03 -44.74
C VAL A 3 0.75 -1.34 -43.83
N ALA A 4 0.30 -0.83 -42.69
CA ALA A 4 1.18 -0.28 -41.67
C ALA A 4 2.04 -1.40 -41.06
N ALA A 5 3.36 -1.36 -41.28
CA ALA A 5 4.29 -2.31 -40.71
C ALA A 5 4.37 -2.14 -39.18
N SER A 6 4.17 -3.25 -38.45
CA SER A 6 4.31 -3.30 -37.00
C SER A 6 5.74 -2.97 -36.56
N LYS A 7 5.91 -2.13 -35.54
CA LYS A 7 7.23 -1.77 -34.97
C LYS A 7 8.07 -3.04 -34.64
N PRO A 8 9.40 -3.02 -34.92
CA PRO A 8 10.31 -4.16 -34.70
C PRO A 8 10.26 -4.69 -33.27
N ALA A 9 10.43 -6.01 -33.08
CA ALA A 9 10.29 -6.68 -31.79
C ALA A 9 11.20 -6.09 -30.68
N GLY A 10 12.41 -5.63 -31.01
CA GLY A 10 13.34 -5.00 -30.07
C GLY A 10 12.93 -3.60 -29.59
N LEU A 11 12.01 -2.92 -30.29
CA LEU A 11 11.49 -1.60 -29.94
C LEU A 11 10.16 -1.66 -29.15
N ARG A 12 9.62 -2.86 -28.95
CA ARG A 12 8.34 -3.07 -28.25
C ARG A 12 8.43 -3.07 -26.73
N GLN A 13 9.64 -3.07 -26.18
CA GLN A 13 9.82 -3.16 -24.75
C GLN A 13 10.13 -1.78 -24.15
N ARG A 14 9.06 -1.08 -23.73
CA ARG A 14 9.22 0.05 -22.81
C ARG A 14 9.69 -0.50 -21.47
N ARG A 15 11.00 -0.55 -21.27
CA ARG A 15 11.58 -0.88 -19.97
C ARG A 15 11.44 0.36 -19.09
N ASN A 16 10.39 0.41 -18.27
CA ASN A 16 10.32 1.36 -17.16
C ASN A 16 11.39 0.97 -16.14
N LYS A 17 12.65 1.32 -16.42
CA LYS A 17 13.76 1.21 -15.48
C LYS A 17 13.67 2.43 -14.58
N THR A 18 12.91 2.30 -13.51
CA THR A 18 12.93 3.24 -12.41
C THR A 18 14.30 3.20 -11.72
N THR A 19 14.99 4.34 -11.67
CA THR A 19 16.34 4.49 -11.11
C THR A 19 16.38 5.15 -9.72
N THR A 20 15.24 5.58 -9.18
CA THR A 20 15.16 6.31 -7.90
C THR A 20 14.50 5.43 -6.85
N ARG A 21 15.26 4.49 -6.29
CA ARG A 21 14.78 3.58 -5.24
C ARG A 21 15.32 4.05 -3.89
N ALA A 22 14.45 4.63 -3.05
CA ALA A 22 14.77 4.92 -1.66
C ALA A 22 14.45 3.69 -0.80
N THR A 23 15.41 3.26 0.01
CA THR A 23 15.22 2.22 1.03
C THR A 23 14.86 2.89 2.34
N LEU A 24 13.64 2.65 2.83
CA LEU A 24 13.17 3.22 4.09
C LEU A 24 13.56 2.31 5.25
N ARG A 25 14.17 2.89 6.28
CA ARG A 25 14.53 2.19 7.52
C ARG A 25 13.44 2.38 8.59
N PRO A 26 13.18 1.36 9.42
CA PRO A 26 12.32 1.53 10.59
C PRO A 26 12.81 2.68 11.48
N VAL A 27 11.88 3.50 11.97
CA VAL A 27 12.21 4.59 12.89
C VAL A 27 12.26 4.04 14.31
N SER A 28 13.43 4.13 14.96
CA SER A 28 13.57 3.83 16.39
C SER A 28 13.13 5.03 17.22
N ASN A 29 12.17 4.83 18.12
CA ASN A 29 11.65 5.86 19.04
C ASN A 29 11.14 7.14 18.33
N PRO A 30 10.08 7.03 17.49
CA PRO A 30 9.54 8.18 16.78
C PRO A 30 9.00 9.24 17.74
N THR A 31 9.15 10.51 17.40
CA THR A 31 8.38 11.58 18.06
C THR A 31 6.96 11.55 17.50
N ILE A 32 6.02 11.09 18.33
CA ILE A 32 4.60 11.00 17.98
C ILE A 32 3.93 12.31 18.41
N PRO A 33 3.33 13.09 17.49
CA PRO A 33 2.59 14.28 17.86
C PRO A 33 1.35 13.91 18.68
N ASP A 34 1.00 14.74 19.65
CA ASP A 34 -0.23 14.53 20.42
C ASP A 34 -1.48 14.76 19.54
N LEU A 35 -2.47 13.88 19.70
CA LEU A 35 -3.79 14.14 19.16
C LEU A 35 -4.50 15.21 20.01
N PRO A 36 -5.40 16.02 19.41
CA PRO A 36 -6.15 17.03 20.14
C PRO A 36 -6.86 16.46 21.39
N ASP A 37 -6.62 17.10 22.53
CA ASP A 37 -7.03 16.68 23.87
C ASP A 37 -8.55 16.78 24.14
N HIS A 38 -9.23 17.68 23.44
CA HIS A 38 -10.69 17.88 23.55
C HIS A 38 -11.52 16.75 22.94
N VAL A 39 -10.91 15.69 22.41
CA VAL A 39 -11.58 14.55 21.79
C VAL A 39 -11.34 13.29 22.62
N GLY A 40 -12.42 12.62 23.02
CA GLY A 40 -12.36 11.26 23.56
C GLY A 40 -12.03 10.26 22.46
N TRP A 41 -10.75 10.07 22.17
CA TRP A 41 -10.29 9.20 21.09
C TRP A 41 -10.57 7.73 21.37
N HIS A 42 -11.10 7.04 20.36
CA HIS A 42 -11.32 5.60 20.43
C HIS A 42 -9.96 4.86 20.47
N PRO A 43 -9.80 3.79 21.28
CA PRO A 43 -8.52 3.08 21.40
C PRO A 43 -7.93 2.60 20.07
N ALA A 44 -8.77 2.19 19.12
CA ALA A 44 -8.32 1.78 17.79
C ALA A 44 -7.71 2.94 16.98
N VAL A 45 -8.14 4.18 17.20
CA VAL A 45 -7.57 5.37 16.54
C VAL A 45 -6.22 5.72 17.17
N LEU A 46 -6.11 5.63 18.49
CA LEU A 46 -4.84 5.84 19.21
C LEU A 46 -3.78 4.83 18.76
N SER A 47 -4.13 3.53 18.74
CA SER A 47 -3.23 2.48 18.26
C SER A 47 -2.80 2.70 16.80
N TRP A 48 -3.74 3.08 15.93
CA TRP A 48 -3.38 3.40 14.54
C TRP A 48 -2.46 4.63 14.44
N TRP A 49 -2.65 5.65 15.29
CA TRP A 49 -1.82 6.84 15.32
C TRP A 49 -0.38 6.49 15.70
N GLU A 50 -0.19 5.66 16.74
CA GLU A 50 1.14 5.17 17.13
C GLU A 50 1.80 4.35 16.01
N ASP A 51 1.05 3.45 15.39
CA ASP A 51 1.53 2.60 14.29
C ASP A 51 1.95 3.42 13.07
N CYS A 52 1.20 4.48 12.72
CA CYS A 52 1.49 5.28 11.54
C CYS A 52 2.78 6.09 11.74
N TRP A 53 3.00 6.66 12.92
CA TRP A 53 4.22 7.40 13.27
C TRP A 53 5.44 6.49 13.49
N SER A 54 5.22 5.21 13.80
CA SER A 54 6.27 4.18 13.86
C SER A 54 6.65 3.60 12.49
N SER A 55 5.92 3.98 11.45
CA SER A 55 6.19 3.53 10.09
C SER A 55 7.51 4.09 9.57
N PRO A 56 8.28 3.33 8.75
CA PRO A 56 9.43 3.85 8.00
C PRO A 56 9.14 5.07 7.12
N MET A 57 7.85 5.33 6.90
CA MET A 57 7.27 6.47 6.22
C MET A 57 7.42 7.80 6.95
N ALA A 58 7.36 7.76 8.28
CA ALA A 58 7.16 8.94 9.10
C ALA A 58 8.19 10.06 8.88
N PRO A 59 9.49 9.77 8.63
CA PRO A 59 10.49 10.80 8.37
C PRO A 59 10.31 11.54 7.04
N GLU A 60 9.60 10.94 6.08
CA GLU A 60 9.39 11.52 4.74
C GLU A 60 8.22 12.49 4.69
N TRP A 61 7.38 12.51 5.74
CA TRP A 61 6.21 13.37 5.80
C TRP A 61 6.59 14.82 6.10
N THR A 62 6.03 15.71 5.29
CA THR A 62 6.07 17.15 5.51
C THR A 62 5.05 17.58 6.55
N GLU A 63 5.12 18.84 6.99
CA GLU A 63 4.11 19.40 7.89
C GLU A 63 2.69 19.36 7.28
N SER A 64 2.57 19.55 5.96
CA SER A 64 1.27 19.40 5.27
C SER A 64 0.69 17.99 5.39
N ASP A 65 1.54 16.96 5.33
CA ASP A 65 1.10 15.58 5.51
C ASP A 65 0.58 15.33 6.93
N ARG A 66 1.14 16.02 7.94
CA ARG A 66 0.62 15.94 9.32
C ARG A 66 -0.81 16.43 9.43
N HIS A 67 -1.13 17.56 8.80
CA HIS A 67 -2.49 18.06 8.76
C HIS A 67 -3.45 17.04 8.12
N THR A 68 -3.02 16.38 7.05
CA THR A 68 -3.76 15.29 6.41
C THR A 68 -3.95 14.10 7.35
N LEU A 69 -2.93 13.71 8.12
CA LEU A 69 -3.01 12.63 9.09
C LEU A 69 -3.97 12.96 10.24
N PHE A 70 -4.01 14.20 10.73
CA PHE A 70 -5.01 14.63 11.72
C PHE A 70 -6.44 14.53 11.18
N LEU A 71 -6.67 14.91 9.91
CA LEU A 71 -7.96 14.73 9.26
C LEU A 71 -8.32 13.25 9.14
N ALA A 72 -7.37 12.39 8.76
CA ALA A 72 -7.57 10.95 8.73
C ALA A 72 -7.94 10.39 10.11
N ALA A 73 -7.26 10.84 11.18
CA ALA A 73 -7.60 10.47 12.56
C ALA A 73 -9.05 10.82 12.91
N ARG A 74 -9.49 12.06 12.59
CA ARG A 74 -10.87 12.50 12.84
C ARG A 74 -11.89 11.69 12.05
N LEU A 75 -11.61 11.35 10.80
CA LEU A 75 -12.49 10.50 9.99
C LEU A 75 -12.57 9.08 10.57
N MET A 76 -11.44 8.51 10.99
CA MET A 76 -11.42 7.20 11.65
C MET A 76 -12.16 7.23 12.98
N GLN A 77 -12.08 8.31 13.76
CA GLN A 77 -12.89 8.49 14.98
C GLN A 77 -14.39 8.44 14.68
N GLN A 78 -14.83 9.07 13.60
CA GLN A 78 -16.25 9.03 13.20
C GLN A 78 -16.72 7.61 12.87
N VAL A 79 -15.85 6.76 12.31
CA VAL A 79 -16.17 5.34 12.04
C VAL A 79 -16.50 4.59 13.34
N TRP A 80 -15.83 4.91 14.43
CA TRP A 80 -16.02 4.26 15.74
C TRP A 80 -17.02 4.96 16.66
N ASP A 81 -17.48 6.18 16.34
CA ASP A 81 -18.50 6.87 17.14
C ASP A 81 -19.89 6.31 16.82
N ASP A 82 -20.55 5.74 17.84
CA ASP A 82 -21.89 5.16 17.73
C ASP A 82 -22.94 6.18 17.31
N ARG A 83 -22.74 7.47 17.63
CA ARG A 83 -23.65 8.57 17.29
C ARG A 83 -23.55 8.97 15.82
N THR A 84 -22.49 8.56 15.12
CA THR A 84 -22.36 8.81 13.68
C THR A 84 -23.33 7.92 12.91
N SER A 85 -24.02 8.45 11.90
CA SER A 85 -24.92 7.62 11.10
C SER A 85 -24.16 6.52 10.34
N ALA A 86 -24.82 5.39 10.03
CA ALA A 86 -24.18 4.31 9.27
C ALA A 86 -23.67 4.78 7.89
N ALA A 87 -24.44 5.63 7.19
CA ALA A 87 -24.03 6.20 5.92
C ALA A 87 -22.78 7.09 6.08
N SER A 88 -22.78 7.97 7.08
CA SER A 88 -21.63 8.83 7.39
C SER A 88 -20.39 8.00 7.74
N ARG A 89 -20.52 6.90 8.51
CA ARG A 89 -19.39 6.00 8.81
C ARG A 89 -18.76 5.41 7.54
N VAL A 90 -19.57 5.01 6.55
CA VAL A 90 -19.07 4.50 5.27
C VAL A 90 -18.33 5.59 4.48
N THR A 91 -18.89 6.80 4.43
CA THR A 91 -18.22 7.96 3.80
C THR A 91 -16.89 8.27 4.51
N SER A 92 -16.88 8.38 5.83
CA SER A 92 -15.66 8.66 6.60
C SER A 92 -14.59 7.59 6.41
N ALA A 93 -14.97 6.30 6.39
CA ALA A 93 -14.04 5.20 6.11
C ALA A 93 -13.46 5.27 4.68
N THR A 94 -14.25 5.74 3.71
CA THR A 94 -13.82 5.89 2.32
C THR A 94 -12.84 7.05 2.19
N GLU A 95 -13.18 8.22 2.72
CA GLU A 95 -12.29 9.40 2.71
C GLU A 95 -10.99 9.14 3.48
N ALA A 96 -11.07 8.49 4.65
CA ALA A 96 -9.87 8.09 5.39
C ALA A 96 -8.95 7.23 4.53
N ARG A 97 -9.49 6.25 3.79
CA ARG A 97 -8.69 5.41 2.88
C ARG A 97 -7.98 6.22 1.79
N HIS A 98 -8.59 7.28 1.29
CA HIS A 98 -7.97 8.17 0.31
C HIS A 98 -6.79 8.93 0.91
N LEU A 99 -6.98 9.57 2.07
CA LEU A 99 -5.90 10.29 2.76
C LEU A 99 -4.73 9.37 3.14
N LEU A 100 -5.03 8.16 3.64
CA LEU A 100 -4.00 7.17 3.96
C LEU A 100 -3.21 6.71 2.71
N ARG A 101 -3.85 6.69 1.54
CA ARG A 101 -3.17 6.37 0.29
C ARG A 101 -2.23 7.50 -0.12
N GLU A 102 -2.65 8.75 0.03
CA GLU A 102 -1.82 9.93 -0.27
C GLU A 102 -0.59 9.99 0.63
N CYS A 103 -0.74 9.70 1.92
CA CYS A 103 0.38 9.64 2.88
C CYS A 103 1.26 8.38 2.75
N GLY A 104 1.09 7.54 1.73
CA GLY A 104 1.94 6.36 1.56
C GLY A 104 1.70 5.22 2.56
N LEU A 105 0.59 5.23 3.31
CA LEU A 105 0.30 4.23 4.35
C LEU A 105 -0.32 2.93 3.83
N THR A 106 -0.70 2.87 2.55
CA THR A 106 -1.18 1.64 1.92
C THR A 106 -0.05 0.88 1.22
N PRO A 107 -0.08 -0.47 1.16
CA PRO A 107 0.92 -1.25 0.43
C PRO A 107 1.04 -0.86 -1.05
N MET A 108 -0.06 -0.46 -1.68
CA MET A 108 -0.05 -0.01 -3.08
C MET A 108 0.62 1.35 -3.20
N ALA A 109 0.29 2.31 -2.33
CA ALA A 109 0.93 3.63 -2.33
C ALA A 109 2.45 3.52 -2.12
N ARG A 110 2.91 2.67 -1.20
CA ARG A 110 4.36 2.42 -1.01
C ARG A 110 5.04 1.89 -2.27
N ARG A 111 4.40 0.97 -2.99
CA ARG A 111 4.91 0.46 -4.28
C ARG A 111 4.93 1.54 -5.36
N THR A 112 3.90 2.40 -5.42
CA THR A 112 3.82 3.51 -6.36
C THR A 112 4.89 4.56 -6.09
N LEU A 113 5.18 4.83 -4.82
CA LEU A 113 6.25 5.72 -4.37
C LEU A 113 7.64 5.07 -4.49
N GLN A 114 7.70 3.82 -5.00
CA GLN A 114 8.93 3.06 -5.24
C GLN A 114 9.76 2.82 -3.97
N TRP A 115 9.12 2.91 -2.81
CA TRP A 115 9.76 2.68 -1.53
C TRP A 115 9.85 1.18 -1.26
N GLU A 116 11.08 0.68 -1.21
CA GLU A 116 11.37 -0.61 -0.59
C GLU A 116 11.53 -0.35 0.92
N ILE A 117 10.52 -0.74 1.70
CA ILE A 117 10.72 -0.90 3.15
C ILE A 117 11.73 -2.02 3.31
N GLU A 118 12.82 -1.76 4.05
CA GLU A 118 13.74 -2.81 4.48
C GLU A 118 12.93 -3.87 5.23
N ARG A 119 12.71 -5.00 4.55
CA ARG A 119 11.96 -6.11 5.11
C ARG A 119 12.89 -6.79 6.07
N GLY A 120 12.66 -6.63 7.37
CA GLY A 120 13.34 -7.44 8.37
C GLY A 120 13.27 -8.93 8.00
N GLU A 121 14.33 -9.68 8.33
CA GLU A 121 14.62 -11.04 7.87
C GLU A 121 13.38 -11.98 7.84
N ALA A 122 12.49 -11.87 8.84
CA ALA A 122 11.27 -12.68 8.97
C ALA A 122 10.21 -12.49 7.86
N ALA A 123 10.22 -11.37 7.12
CA ALA A 123 9.29 -11.15 6.00
C ALA A 123 9.83 -11.72 4.68
N GLU A 124 11.15 -11.76 4.53
CA GLU A 124 11.82 -12.43 3.42
C GLU A 124 11.65 -13.95 3.54
N GLU A 125 11.86 -14.49 4.75
CA GLU A 125 11.71 -15.90 5.06
C GLU A 125 10.28 -16.42 4.78
N ARG A 126 9.24 -15.68 5.19
CA ARG A 126 7.86 -16.03 4.84
C ARG A 126 7.56 -16.01 3.34
N THR A 127 8.27 -15.16 2.58
CA THR A 127 8.09 -15.06 1.13
C THR A 127 8.84 -16.18 0.41
N THR A 128 10.05 -16.53 0.85
CA THR A 128 10.83 -17.64 0.32
C THR A 128 10.16 -18.98 0.61
N THR A 129 9.64 -19.20 1.82
CA THR A 129 8.85 -20.41 2.14
C THR A 129 7.61 -20.55 1.24
N ARG A 130 6.88 -19.45 1.02
CA ARG A 130 5.69 -19.46 0.15
C ARG A 130 6.02 -19.71 -1.32
N ARG A 131 7.17 -19.21 -1.79
CA ARG A 131 7.66 -19.46 -3.15
C ARG A 131 8.18 -20.89 -3.31
N ALA A 132 8.88 -21.43 -2.31
CA ALA A 132 9.37 -22.80 -2.30
C ALA A 132 8.21 -23.82 -2.31
N GLY A 133 7.09 -23.51 -1.65
CA GLY A 133 5.89 -24.36 -1.67
C GLY A 133 5.07 -24.31 -2.97
N ARG A 134 5.27 -23.30 -3.82
CA ARG A 134 4.53 -23.13 -5.08
C ARG A 134 5.36 -23.65 -6.25
N ARG A 135 5.55 -24.97 -6.29
CA ARG A 135 6.02 -25.66 -7.50
C ARG A 135 4.91 -25.52 -8.55
N PRO A 136 5.15 -24.92 -9.73
CA PRO A 136 4.15 -24.94 -10.79
C PRO A 136 3.91 -26.40 -11.17
N SER A 137 2.69 -26.91 -10.98
CA SER A 137 2.33 -28.13 -11.70
C SER A 137 2.33 -27.77 -13.18
N ALA A 138 3.06 -28.54 -13.97
CA ALA A 138 3.00 -28.44 -15.42
C ALA A 138 1.59 -28.89 -15.84
N ALA A 139 0.65 -27.94 -15.88
CA ALA A 139 -0.60 -28.16 -16.57
C ALA A 139 -0.26 -28.40 -18.05
N PRO A 140 -0.74 -29.49 -18.68
CA PRO A 140 -0.53 -29.73 -20.10
C PRO A 140 -1.03 -28.53 -20.91
N ASP A 141 -0.34 -28.20 -22.01
CA ASP A 141 -0.73 -27.11 -22.90
C ASP A 141 -2.17 -27.34 -23.38
N PRO A 142 -3.12 -26.42 -23.11
CA PRO A 142 -4.52 -26.56 -23.53
C PRO A 142 -4.69 -26.79 -25.04
N ARG A 143 -3.67 -26.46 -25.85
CA ARG A 143 -3.66 -26.65 -27.31
C ARG A 143 -3.42 -28.09 -27.73
N GLU A 144 -2.81 -28.92 -26.89
CA GLU A 144 -2.62 -30.35 -27.17
C GLU A 144 -3.92 -31.13 -26.94
N ALA A 145 -4.72 -30.73 -25.95
CA ALA A 145 -6.01 -31.36 -25.64
C ALA A 145 -7.05 -31.21 -26.77
N MET A 146 -6.96 -30.15 -27.58
CA MET A 146 -7.87 -29.92 -28.71
C MET A 146 -7.52 -30.71 -29.98
N ARG A 147 -6.37 -31.39 -30.04
CA ARG A 147 -5.93 -32.16 -31.22
C ARG A 147 -6.32 -33.65 -31.19
N GLN A 148 -6.91 -34.15 -30.11
CA GLN A 148 -7.29 -35.57 -29.96
C GLN A 148 -8.78 -35.85 -30.16
N VAL A 149 -9.55 -34.89 -30.67
CA VAL A 149 -10.93 -35.13 -31.10
C VAL A 149 -10.96 -35.06 -32.62
N THR A 150 -10.69 -36.19 -33.28
CA THR A 150 -11.07 -36.47 -34.66
C THR A 150 -11.43 -37.94 -34.76
#